data_AF-A0A2K3LGH6-F1
#
_entry.id   AF-A0A2K3LGH6-F1
#
_cell.length_a   1.000
_cell.length_b   1.000
_cell.length_c   1.000
_cell.angle_alpha   90.00
_cell.angle_beta   90.00
_cell.angle_gamma   90.00
#
_symmetry.space_group_name_H-M   'P 1'
#
loop_
_entity.id
_entity.type
_entity.pdbx_description
1 polymer ?
#
loop_
_entity_poly.entity_id
_entity_poly.type
_entity_poly.pdbx_seq_one_letter_code
_entity_poly.pdbx_strand_id
1 'polypeptide(L)'
;MTVLAYRTDLVPMLWNFMKRCHENKKWSTLSERLSYLSGDAPGWLLPLAVFCPVYKHMLMIVDNEEFYEQEKPLSLKDISSLIILLKQALWQLLWLNHTSSANSVRSNAVRTSSKKLSIDGIQQRVSIVVSELLSQLQDWNNRRQFTSPSDFHADGVNDFFISQAVIENARANEILKQAAFLIPFTSRVKIFTSQLAAARQRQGSQAVFTRNRFRIRRDHILEDAYNQMSQLSEDDLRGLIRVTFVNEFGVEEAGIDGGGIFKDFMENITRASFDVQYGLFK
;
A
#
# COMPACT_ATOMS: atom_id res chain seq x y z
N MET A 1 -20.11 8.65 14.12
CA MET A 1 -18.71 9.11 14.07
C MET A 1 -18.60 10.60 14.36
N THR A 2 -19.30 11.48 13.64
CA THR A 2 -19.19 12.94 13.78
C THR A 2 -19.37 13.49 15.20
N VAL A 3 -20.34 12.98 15.99
CA VAL A 3 -20.54 13.43 17.38
C VAL A 3 -19.34 13.07 18.28
N LEU A 4 -18.84 11.84 18.18
CA LEU A 4 -17.69 11.35 18.97
C LEU A 4 -16.36 12.00 18.52
N ALA A 5 -16.28 12.44 17.27
CA ALA A 5 -15.12 13.14 16.74
C ALA A 5 -15.08 14.59 17.25
N TYR A 6 -16.18 15.34 17.18
CA TYR A 6 -16.12 16.80 17.33
C TYR A 6 -16.85 17.38 18.55
N ARG A 7 -17.62 16.57 19.28
CA ARG A 7 -18.35 17.05 20.49
C ARG A 7 -17.79 16.48 21.79
N THR A 8 -16.65 15.79 21.73
CA THR A 8 -16.04 15.14 22.89
C THR A 8 -14.52 15.19 22.77
N ASP A 9 -13.81 15.28 23.90
CA ASP A 9 -12.34 15.16 23.98
C ASP A 9 -11.87 13.70 23.92
N LEU A 10 -12.61 12.84 23.21
CA LEU A 10 -12.40 11.39 23.21
C LEU A 10 -11.03 11.01 22.62
N VAL A 11 -10.60 11.66 21.53
CA VAL A 11 -9.31 11.37 20.89
C VAL A 11 -8.14 11.73 21.82
N PRO A 12 -8.02 12.96 22.36
CA PRO A 12 -6.99 13.28 23.34
C PRO A 12 -7.03 12.39 24.58
N MET A 13 -8.22 12.10 25.12
CA MET A 13 -8.37 11.25 26.32
C MET A 13 -7.89 9.81 26.07
N LEU A 14 -8.37 9.17 25.00
CA LEU A 14 -7.98 7.81 24.63
C LEU A 14 -6.50 7.74 24.27
N TRP A 15 -5.97 8.74 23.55
CA TRP A 15 -4.54 8.80 23.25
C TRP A 15 -3.71 8.84 24.53
N ASN A 16 -4.00 9.77 25.45
CA ASN A 16 -3.27 9.89 26.71
C ASN A 16 -3.32 8.60 27.54
N PHE A 17 -4.48 7.93 27.56
CA PHE A 17 -4.61 6.62 28.18
C PHE A 17 -3.70 5.57 27.51
N MET A 18 -3.75 5.44 26.19
CA MET A 18 -2.96 4.45 25.45
C MET A 18 -1.45 4.73 25.57
N LYS A 19 -1.05 5.99 25.45
CA LYS A 19 0.35 6.44 25.63
C LYS A 19 0.87 6.06 27.01
N ARG A 20 0.11 6.36 28.07
CA ARG A 20 0.48 5.98 29.44
C ARG A 20 0.57 4.45 29.62
N CYS A 21 -0.34 3.69 29.02
CA CYS A 21 -0.29 2.23 29.05
C CYS A 21 0.96 1.68 28.34
N HIS A 22 1.32 2.27 27.20
CA HIS A 22 2.49 1.89 26.41
C HIS A 22 3.81 2.21 27.12
N GLU A 23 4.01 3.46 27.55
CA GLU A 23 5.24 3.89 28.23
C GLU A 23 5.51 3.12 29.52
N ASN A 24 4.46 2.76 30.26
CA ASN A 24 4.59 2.02 31.52
C ASN A 24 4.55 0.49 31.36
N LYS A 25 4.50 -0.05 30.13
CA LYS A 25 4.36 -1.49 29.84
C LYS A 25 3.15 -2.15 30.55
N LYS A 26 2.06 -1.41 30.73
CA LYS A 26 0.86 -1.82 31.49
C LYS A 26 -0.20 -2.54 30.65
N TRP A 27 0.09 -2.88 29.39
CA TRP A 27 -0.85 -3.56 28.51
C TRP A 27 -1.25 -4.95 29.01
N SER A 28 -0.33 -5.69 29.64
CA SER A 28 -0.61 -7.00 30.23
C SER A 28 -1.61 -6.92 31.38
N THR A 29 -1.40 -5.98 32.31
CA THR A 29 -2.32 -5.73 33.43
C THR A 29 -3.71 -5.30 32.96
N LEU A 30 -3.80 -4.61 31.81
CA LEU A 30 -5.09 -4.27 31.23
C LEU A 30 -5.80 -5.50 30.64
N SER A 31 -5.06 -6.40 29.99
CA SER A 31 -5.60 -7.68 29.50
C SER A 31 -6.24 -8.47 30.63
N GLU A 32 -5.52 -8.61 31.75
CA GLU A 32 -6.00 -9.33 32.95
C GLU A 32 -7.29 -8.73 33.54
N ARG A 33 -7.47 -7.41 33.45
CA ARG A 33 -8.65 -6.70 33.97
C ARG A 33 -9.87 -6.81 33.05
N LEU A 34 -9.67 -7.09 31.76
CA LEU A 34 -10.74 -7.22 30.78
C LEU A 34 -11.30 -8.65 30.79
N SER A 35 -11.91 -9.06 31.90
CA SER A 35 -12.45 -10.41 32.15
C SER A 35 -13.49 -10.89 31.11
N TYR A 36 -14.04 -10.00 30.29
CA TYR A 36 -14.98 -10.30 29.20
C TYR A 36 -14.29 -10.73 27.90
N LEU A 37 -12.99 -10.44 27.73
CA LEU A 37 -12.16 -10.95 26.65
C LEU A 37 -11.36 -12.16 27.17
N SER A 38 -10.95 -13.06 26.28
CA SER A 38 -10.02 -14.15 26.66
C SER A 38 -8.71 -13.51 27.11
N GLY A 39 -8.07 -14.06 28.16
CA GLY A 39 -6.88 -13.47 28.81
C GLY A 39 -5.67 -13.24 27.90
N ASP A 40 -5.69 -13.81 26.69
CA ASP A 40 -4.67 -13.68 25.66
C ASP A 40 -4.85 -12.44 24.74
N ALA A 41 -5.95 -11.70 24.85
CA ALA A 41 -6.20 -10.54 24.00
C ALA A 41 -5.34 -9.34 24.41
N PRO A 42 -4.57 -8.71 23.49
CA PRO A 42 -3.74 -7.58 23.87
C PRO A 42 -4.57 -6.40 24.39
N GLY A 43 -4.14 -5.77 25.49
CA GLY A 43 -4.87 -4.67 26.11
C GLY A 43 -5.08 -3.44 25.22
N TRP A 44 -4.28 -3.27 24.15
CA TRP A 44 -4.45 -2.19 23.18
C TRP A 44 -5.57 -2.45 22.16
N LEU A 45 -6.12 -3.67 22.09
CA LEU A 45 -7.06 -4.06 21.03
C LEU A 45 -8.37 -3.24 21.05
N LEU A 46 -9.05 -3.16 22.19
CA LEU A 46 -10.31 -2.41 22.31
C LEU A 46 -10.11 -0.89 22.21
N PRO A 47 -9.10 -0.28 22.86
CA PRO A 47 -8.82 1.15 22.66
C PRO A 47 -8.62 1.51 21.19
N LEU A 48 -7.85 0.71 20.44
CA LEU A 48 -7.62 0.96 19.01
C LEU A 48 -8.89 0.77 18.16
N ALA A 49 -9.75 -0.20 18.51
CA ALA A 49 -11.03 -0.41 17.82
C ALA A 49 -11.94 0.82 17.85
N VAL A 50 -11.84 1.66 18.88
CA VAL A 50 -12.61 2.91 19.04
C VAL A 50 -11.81 4.12 18.55
N PHE A 51 -10.55 4.24 18.97
CA PHE A 51 -9.71 5.40 18.67
C PHE A 51 -9.48 5.58 17.17
N CYS A 52 -9.08 4.52 16.46
CA CYS A 52 -8.64 4.65 15.07
C CYS A 52 -9.74 5.18 14.14
N PRO A 53 -10.98 4.65 14.17
CA PRO A 53 -12.08 5.20 13.37
C PRO A 53 -12.39 6.66 13.69
N VAL A 54 -12.36 7.04 14.98
CA VAL A 54 -12.74 8.41 15.41
C VAL A 54 -11.68 9.39 14.94
N TYR A 55 -10.39 9.07 15.13
CA TYR A 55 -9.31 9.95 14.72
C TYR A 55 -9.20 10.04 13.19
N LYS A 56 -9.35 8.92 12.47
CA LYS A 56 -9.44 8.90 11.00
C LYS A 56 -10.55 9.83 10.49
N HIS A 57 -11.72 9.77 11.11
CA HIS A 57 -12.86 10.65 10.77
C HIS A 57 -12.52 12.12 11.06
N MET A 58 -11.76 12.42 12.12
CA MET A 58 -11.31 13.78 12.40
C MET A 58 -10.40 14.32 11.29
N LEU A 59 -9.41 13.52 10.89
CA LEU A 59 -8.42 13.85 9.86
C LEU A 59 -9.00 14.02 8.46
N MET A 60 -10.24 13.59 8.21
CA MET A 60 -10.92 13.79 6.92
C MET A 60 -11.42 15.23 6.71
N ILE A 61 -11.61 15.99 7.80
CA ILE A 61 -12.20 17.34 7.74
C ILE A 61 -11.19 18.40 8.18
N VAL A 62 -10.23 18.03 9.04
CA VAL A 62 -9.13 18.90 9.48
C VAL A 62 -8.34 19.41 8.26
N ASP A 63 -8.05 20.70 8.23
CA ASP A 63 -7.23 21.33 7.20
C ASP A 63 -5.73 21.35 7.57
N ASN A 64 -4.90 21.85 6.66
CA ASN A 64 -3.46 21.91 6.88
C ASN A 64 -3.05 22.84 8.04
N GLU A 65 -3.78 23.93 8.27
CA GLU A 65 -3.45 24.88 9.34
C GLU A 65 -3.74 24.26 10.71
N GLU A 66 -4.91 23.65 10.86
CA GLU A 66 -5.29 22.97 12.10
C GLU A 66 -4.39 21.76 12.40
N PHE A 67 -3.99 20.99 11.38
CA PHE A 67 -3.11 19.83 11.56
C PHE A 67 -1.65 20.21 11.84
N TYR A 68 -1.04 21.07 11.01
CA TYR A 68 0.41 21.34 11.09
C TYR A 68 0.78 22.50 12.00
N GLU A 69 -0.04 23.55 12.06
CA GLU A 69 0.29 24.78 12.77
C GLU A 69 -0.36 24.81 14.15
N GLN A 70 -1.63 24.40 14.25
CA GLN A 70 -2.33 24.34 15.54
C GLN A 70 -2.09 23.02 16.27
N GLU A 71 -1.56 22.00 15.58
CA GLU A 71 -1.34 20.64 16.07
C GLU A 71 -2.54 20.04 16.81
N LYS A 72 -3.73 20.12 16.20
CA LYS A 72 -4.98 19.59 16.73
C LYS A 72 -5.48 18.37 15.94
N PRO A 73 -6.16 17.42 16.60
CA PRO A 73 -6.39 17.31 18.04
C PRO A 73 -5.19 16.78 18.85
N LEU A 74 -4.11 16.35 18.19
CA LEU A 74 -2.92 15.77 18.82
C LEU A 74 -1.65 16.46 18.31
N SER A 75 -0.66 16.64 19.19
CA SER A 75 0.63 17.21 18.83
C SER A 75 1.35 16.36 17.75
N LEU A 76 2.17 16.96 16.89
CA LEU A 76 2.94 16.21 15.88
C LEU A 76 3.87 15.17 16.51
N LYS A 77 4.37 15.46 17.72
CA LYS A 77 5.16 14.54 18.55
C LYS A 77 4.33 13.33 19.02
N ASP A 78 3.10 13.58 19.45
CA ASP A 78 2.16 12.52 19.83
C ASP A 78 1.75 11.67 18.63
N ILE A 79 1.52 12.29 17.47
CA ILE A 79 1.21 11.57 16.23
C ILE A 79 2.39 10.66 15.83
N SER A 80 3.64 11.14 15.94
CA SER A 80 4.83 10.31 15.69
C SER A 80 4.88 9.09 16.62
N SER A 81 4.58 9.28 17.91
CA SER A 81 4.52 8.19 18.88
C SER A 81 3.37 7.22 18.61
N LEU A 82 2.22 7.76 18.17
CA LEU A 82 1.05 6.98 17.77
C LEU A 82 1.36 6.11 16.56
N ILE A 83 2.05 6.63 15.55
CA ILE A 83 2.45 5.87 14.35
C ILE A 83 3.27 4.64 14.75
N ILE A 84 4.25 4.78 15.67
CA ILE A 84 5.06 3.66 16.16
C ILE A 84 4.17 2.61 16.85
N LEU A 85 3.25 3.04 17.72
CA LEU A 85 2.32 2.14 18.43
C LEU A 85 1.41 1.40 17.45
N LEU A 86 0.79 2.12 16.52
CA LEU A 86 -0.10 1.56 15.50
C LEU A 86 0.65 0.60 14.58
N LYS A 87 1.86 0.95 14.14
CA LYS A 87 2.74 0.09 13.34
C LYS A 87 2.97 -1.24 14.05
N GLN A 88 3.41 -1.19 15.31
CA GLN A 88 3.70 -2.39 16.10
C GLN A 88 2.45 -3.26 16.28
N ALA A 89 1.32 -2.65 16.63
CA ALA A 89 0.05 -3.35 16.78
C ALA A 89 -0.40 -4.01 15.47
N LEU A 90 -0.34 -3.28 14.35
CA LEU A 90 -0.72 -3.79 13.04
C LEU A 90 0.20 -4.93 12.58
N TRP A 91 1.53 -4.77 12.74
CA TRP A 91 2.48 -5.83 12.43
C TRP A 91 2.25 -7.07 13.29
N GLN A 92 1.93 -6.89 14.58
CA GLN A 92 1.60 -8.01 15.44
C GLN A 92 0.32 -8.73 14.94
N LEU A 93 -0.73 -8.01 14.58
CA LEU A 93 -1.97 -8.61 14.04
C LEU A 93 -1.74 -9.32 12.71
N LEU A 94 -1.03 -8.69 11.77
CA LEU A 94 -0.87 -9.19 10.42
C LEU A 94 0.24 -10.24 10.30
N TRP A 95 1.38 -10.07 11.00
CA TRP A 95 2.59 -10.90 10.86
C TRP A 95 2.97 -11.78 12.06
N LEU A 96 2.51 -11.53 13.28
CA LEU A 96 2.82 -12.41 14.43
C LEU A 96 1.66 -13.29 14.88
N ASN A 97 0.46 -12.74 15.03
CA ASN A 97 -0.68 -13.39 15.69
C ASN A 97 -1.55 -14.27 14.78
N HIS A 98 -1.11 -14.65 13.57
CA HIS A 98 -2.02 -15.26 12.61
C HIS A 98 -2.50 -16.64 13.07
N THR A 99 -3.77 -16.67 13.49
CA THR A 99 -4.63 -17.84 13.56
C THR A 99 -4.83 -18.37 12.16
N SER A 100 -4.38 -19.59 11.86
CA SER A 100 -4.52 -20.27 10.56
C SER A 100 -5.97 -20.28 10.05
N SER A 101 -6.39 -19.23 9.33
CA SER A 101 -7.69 -19.18 8.62
C SER A 101 -7.66 -19.90 7.26
N ALA A 102 -6.50 -20.42 6.83
CA ALA A 102 -6.36 -21.12 5.55
C ALA A 102 -6.78 -22.60 5.58
N ASN A 103 -6.97 -23.21 6.77
CA ASN A 103 -7.41 -24.60 6.92
C ASN A 103 -8.81 -24.69 7.54
N SER A 104 -9.80 -23.98 7.00
CA SER A 104 -11.20 -24.41 7.19
C SER A 104 -11.49 -25.60 6.28
N VAL A 105 -10.81 -26.72 6.55
CA VAL A 105 -11.37 -28.02 6.19
C VAL A 105 -12.54 -28.23 7.14
N ARG A 106 -13.73 -28.42 6.55
CA ARG A 106 -14.99 -28.79 7.20
C ARG A 106 -14.78 -29.67 8.43
N SER A 107 -14.75 -29.08 9.61
CA SER A 107 -14.98 -29.79 10.87
C SER A 107 -16.34 -29.34 11.39
N ASN A 108 -17.32 -30.24 11.28
CA ASN A 108 -18.62 -30.10 11.91
C ASN A 108 -18.42 -30.13 13.43
N ALA A 109 -18.24 -28.97 14.05
CA ALA A 109 -18.31 -28.80 15.49
C ALA A 109 -19.62 -28.11 15.86
N VAL A 110 -20.35 -28.78 16.75
CA VAL A 110 -21.66 -28.43 17.28
C VAL A 110 -21.71 -26.97 17.74
N ARG A 111 -22.71 -26.22 17.25
CA ARG A 111 -22.99 -24.84 17.63
C ARG A 111 -23.53 -24.80 19.06
N THR A 112 -22.68 -24.52 20.04
CA THR A 112 -23.11 -24.06 21.36
C THR A 112 -23.22 -22.54 21.34
N SER A 113 -24.45 -22.07 21.52
CA SER A 113 -24.83 -20.65 21.55
C SER A 113 -24.36 -19.96 22.84
N SER A 114 -23.31 -19.16 22.74
CA SER A 114 -23.15 -17.95 23.57
C SER A 114 -22.32 -16.92 22.81
N LYS A 115 -22.89 -15.73 22.59
CA LYS A 115 -22.31 -14.62 21.84
C LYS A 115 -21.14 -13.98 22.61
N LYS A 116 -20.02 -14.69 22.80
CA LYS A 116 -18.72 -14.01 22.98
C LYS A 116 -18.43 -13.31 21.65
N LEU A 117 -18.24 -11.98 21.65
CA LEU A 117 -17.66 -11.30 20.50
C LEU A 117 -16.41 -12.10 20.12
N SER A 118 -16.37 -12.69 18.93
CA SER A 118 -15.20 -13.47 18.52
C SER A 118 -14.00 -12.52 18.54
N ILE A 119 -12.98 -12.84 19.33
CA ILE A 119 -11.75 -12.05 19.43
C ILE A 119 -11.13 -11.89 18.05
N ASP A 120 -11.23 -12.93 17.21
CA ASP A 120 -10.81 -12.91 15.82
C ASP A 120 -11.53 -11.81 15.03
N GLY A 121 -12.84 -11.63 15.26
CA GLY A 121 -13.61 -10.55 14.64
C GLY A 121 -13.17 -9.15 15.08
N ILE A 122 -12.78 -9.00 16.35
CA ILE A 122 -12.23 -7.73 16.86
C ILE A 122 -10.84 -7.51 16.28
N GLN A 123 -9.97 -8.53 16.25
CA GLN A 123 -8.63 -8.45 15.67
C GLN A 123 -8.67 -8.06 14.19
N GLN A 124 -9.57 -8.68 13.42
CA GLN A 124 -9.80 -8.33 12.02
C GLN A 124 -10.32 -6.89 11.89
N ARG A 125 -11.27 -6.48 12.74
CA ARG A 125 -11.75 -5.10 12.70
C ARG A 125 -10.65 -4.09 13.04
N VAL A 126 -9.82 -4.39 14.04
CA VAL A 126 -8.70 -3.54 14.46
C VAL A 126 -7.63 -3.47 13.36
N SER A 127 -7.28 -4.57 12.71
CA SER A 127 -6.30 -4.56 11.63
C SER A 127 -6.72 -3.65 10.48
N ILE A 128 -8.02 -3.66 10.12
CA ILE A 128 -8.58 -2.78 9.09
C ILE A 128 -8.49 -1.31 9.53
N VAL A 129 -9.05 -0.95 10.69
CA VAL A 129 -9.13 0.47 11.09
C VAL A 129 -7.77 1.07 11.43
N VAL A 130 -6.83 0.26 11.93
CA VAL A 130 -5.44 0.69 12.15
C VAL A 130 -4.73 0.90 10.81
N SER A 131 -4.92 -0.01 9.84
CA SER A 131 -4.32 0.13 8.51
C SER A 131 -4.82 1.41 7.81
N GLU A 132 -6.13 1.66 7.86
CA GLU A 132 -6.74 2.86 7.29
C GLU A 132 -6.21 4.16 7.91
N LEU A 133 -6.12 4.21 9.25
CA LEU A 133 -5.59 5.40 9.93
C LEU A 133 -4.09 5.61 9.62
N LEU A 134 -3.28 4.55 9.63
CA LEU A 134 -1.86 4.65 9.28
C LEU A 134 -1.65 5.12 7.84
N SER A 135 -2.46 4.61 6.88
CA SER A 135 -2.43 5.07 5.50
C SER A 135 -2.72 6.57 5.40
N GLN A 136 -3.77 7.04 6.08
CA GLN A 136 -4.12 8.46 6.08
C GLN A 136 -3.02 9.32 6.73
N LEU A 137 -2.45 8.87 7.86
CA LEU A 137 -1.33 9.57 8.50
C LEU A 137 -0.07 9.59 7.63
N GLN A 138 0.16 8.55 6.82
CA GLN A 138 1.23 8.53 5.84
C GLN A 138 0.98 9.56 4.74
N ASP A 139 -0.26 9.68 4.24
CA ASP A 139 -0.61 10.71 3.26
C ASP A 139 -0.36 12.13 3.81
N TRP A 140 -0.72 12.37 5.07
CA TRP A 140 -0.35 13.61 5.76
C TRP A 140 1.18 13.79 5.83
N ASN A 141 1.94 12.75 6.18
CA ASN A 141 3.40 12.86 6.22
C ASN A 141 4.03 13.10 4.84
N ASN A 142 3.41 12.58 3.76
CA ASN A 142 3.86 12.78 2.38
C ASN A 142 3.60 14.21 1.87
N ARG A 143 2.55 14.89 2.37
CA ARG A 143 2.26 16.30 2.03
C ARG A 143 3.29 17.24 2.63
N ARG A 144 3.57 17.07 3.93
CA ARG A 144 4.61 17.78 4.67
C ARG A 144 5.10 16.87 5.79
N GLN A 145 6.39 16.55 5.73
CA GLN A 145 7.00 15.60 6.64
C GLN A 145 7.02 16.15 8.08
N PHE A 146 6.43 15.40 9.01
CA PHE A 146 6.48 15.67 10.45
C PHE A 146 7.13 14.52 11.24
N THR A 147 7.35 13.36 10.60
CA THR A 147 8.02 12.20 11.18
C THR A 147 8.85 11.47 10.12
N SER A 148 9.77 10.59 10.53
CA SER A 148 10.59 9.87 9.55
C SER A 148 9.74 8.86 8.76
N PRO A 149 9.90 8.72 7.43
CA PRO A 149 9.24 7.66 6.67
C PRO A 149 9.53 6.25 7.22
N SER A 150 10.70 6.06 7.85
CA SER A 150 11.06 4.80 8.49
C SER A 150 10.15 4.42 9.66
N ASP A 151 9.47 5.38 10.29
CA ASP A 151 8.62 5.12 11.46
C ASP A 151 7.34 4.36 11.08
N PHE A 152 6.98 4.37 9.79
CA PHE A 152 5.91 3.55 9.22
C PHE A 152 6.39 2.13 8.86
N HIS A 153 7.69 1.90 8.68
CA HIS A 153 8.22 0.60 8.23
C HIS A 153 8.30 -0.42 9.37
N ALA A 154 7.78 -1.62 9.12
CA ALA A 154 7.87 -2.75 10.03
C ALA A 154 9.31 -3.27 10.12
N ASP A 155 9.76 -3.53 11.34
CA ASP A 155 11.14 -3.97 11.63
C ASP A 155 11.40 -5.41 11.15
N GLY A 156 10.34 -6.19 10.89
CA GLY A 156 10.42 -7.59 10.48
C GLY A 156 10.51 -7.85 8.97
N VAL A 157 10.65 -6.82 8.13
CA VAL A 157 10.76 -6.97 6.67
C VAL A 157 12.18 -7.39 6.28
N ASN A 158 12.41 -8.70 6.24
CA ASN A 158 13.68 -9.32 5.84
C ASN A 158 13.55 -10.09 4.51
N ASP A 159 14.62 -10.77 4.07
CA ASP A 159 14.61 -11.54 2.83
C ASP A 159 13.59 -12.69 2.82
N PHE A 160 13.26 -13.25 3.99
CA PHE A 160 12.19 -14.25 4.11
C PHE A 160 10.80 -13.64 3.85
N PHE A 161 10.54 -12.44 4.38
CA PHE A 161 9.33 -11.71 4.06
C PHE A 161 9.25 -11.40 2.56
N ILE A 162 10.35 -10.93 1.96
CA ILE A 162 10.42 -10.58 0.54
C ILE A 162 10.14 -11.80 -0.35
N SER A 163 10.73 -12.96 -0.06
CA SER A 163 10.50 -14.18 -0.84
C SER A 163 9.06 -14.68 -0.74
N GLN A 164 8.44 -14.59 0.44
CA GLN A 164 7.01 -14.85 0.64
C GLN A 164 6.14 -13.84 -0.13
N ALA A 165 6.49 -12.56 -0.16
CA ALA A 165 5.66 -11.51 -0.76
C ALA A 165 5.51 -11.63 -2.29
N VAL A 166 6.46 -12.30 -2.95
CA VAL A 166 6.43 -12.59 -4.39
C VAL A 166 5.35 -13.62 -4.73
N ILE A 167 5.03 -14.53 -3.80
CA ILE A 167 4.07 -15.62 -4.00
C ILE A 167 2.64 -15.07 -3.82
N GLU A 168 1.79 -15.25 -4.83
CA GLU A 168 0.39 -14.83 -4.76
C GLU A 168 -0.34 -15.49 -3.58
N ASN A 169 -1.18 -14.71 -2.88
CA ASN A 169 -1.96 -15.14 -1.72
C ASN A 169 -1.13 -15.61 -0.51
N ALA A 170 0.20 -15.52 -0.57
CA ALA A 170 1.02 -15.69 0.62
C ALA A 170 0.76 -14.54 1.60
N ARG A 171 0.99 -14.81 2.88
CA ARG A 171 0.75 -13.83 3.95
C ARG A 171 1.43 -12.49 3.72
N ALA A 172 2.70 -12.51 3.30
CA ALA A 172 3.45 -11.29 3.03
C ALA A 172 2.91 -10.54 1.80
N ASN A 173 2.32 -11.25 0.82
CA ASN A 173 1.66 -10.67 -0.33
C ASN A 173 0.36 -9.97 0.06
N GLU A 174 -0.44 -10.55 0.96
CA GLU A 174 -1.64 -9.91 1.49
C GLU A 174 -1.31 -8.66 2.32
N ILE A 175 -0.24 -8.71 3.13
CA ILE A 175 0.27 -7.52 3.83
C ILE A 175 0.71 -6.44 2.85
N LEU A 176 1.41 -6.82 1.78
CA LEU A 176 1.84 -5.88 0.74
C LEU A 176 0.64 -5.18 0.07
N LYS A 177 -0.48 -5.88 -0.13
CA LYS A 177 -1.72 -5.29 -0.67
C LYS A 177 -2.45 -4.41 0.35
N GLN A 178 -2.56 -4.85 1.60
CA GLN A 178 -3.36 -4.19 2.62
C GLN A 178 -2.65 -3.02 3.31
N ALA A 179 -1.33 -3.11 3.48
CA ALA A 179 -0.53 -2.22 4.31
C ALA A 179 0.89 -2.02 3.73
N ALA A 180 0.97 -1.64 2.46
CA ALA A 180 2.24 -1.43 1.73
C ALA A 180 3.22 -0.47 2.42
N PHE A 181 2.70 0.47 3.22
CA PHE A 181 3.48 1.44 3.98
C PHE A 181 4.33 0.82 5.10
N LEU A 182 4.00 -0.39 5.54
CA LEU A 182 4.85 -1.16 6.45
C LEU A 182 6.13 -1.64 5.77
N ILE A 183 6.19 -1.62 4.44
CA ILE A 183 7.26 -2.20 3.65
C ILE A 183 8.09 -1.08 3.02
N PRO A 184 9.40 -1.01 3.32
CA PRO A 184 10.28 -0.01 2.71
C PRO A 184 10.16 0.03 1.20
N PHE A 185 10.24 1.23 0.61
CA PHE A 185 10.13 1.40 -0.84
C PHE A 185 11.09 0.50 -1.63
N THR A 186 12.35 0.44 -1.20
CA THR A 186 13.37 -0.41 -1.82
C THR A 186 13.00 -1.90 -1.80
N SER A 187 12.40 -2.37 -0.71
CA SER A 187 11.89 -3.75 -0.61
C SER A 187 10.69 -3.98 -1.52
N ARG A 188 9.75 -3.02 -1.62
CA ARG A 188 8.61 -3.09 -2.57
C ARG A 188 9.09 -3.15 -4.03
N VAL A 189 10.10 -2.36 -4.38
CA VAL A 189 10.74 -2.40 -5.71
C VAL A 189 11.36 -3.77 -5.96
N LYS A 190 12.09 -4.35 -5.00
CA LYS A 190 12.66 -5.71 -5.11
C LYS A 190 11.58 -6.78 -5.33
N ILE A 191 10.46 -6.70 -4.61
CA ILE A 191 9.33 -7.63 -4.79
C ILE A 191 8.75 -7.49 -6.20
N PHE A 192 8.48 -6.26 -6.63
CA PHE A 192 7.93 -5.96 -7.96
C PHE A 192 8.85 -6.44 -9.08
N THR A 193 10.16 -6.17 -9.01
CA THR A 193 11.11 -6.60 -10.03
C THR A 193 11.25 -8.11 -10.10
N SER A 194 11.17 -8.81 -8.96
CA SER A 194 11.15 -10.27 -8.91
C SER A 194 9.90 -10.85 -9.58
N GLN A 195 8.71 -10.28 -9.28
CA GLN A 195 7.46 -10.66 -9.93
C GLN A 195 7.50 -10.42 -11.44
N LEU A 196 8.04 -9.28 -11.88
CA LEU A 196 8.20 -8.95 -13.29
C LEU A 196 9.16 -9.92 -13.99
N ALA A 197 10.27 -10.31 -13.36
CA ALA A 197 11.20 -11.29 -13.90
C ALA A 197 10.54 -12.67 -14.07
N ALA A 198 9.77 -13.12 -13.07
CA ALA A 198 9.01 -14.36 -13.15
C ALA A 198 7.94 -14.32 -14.26
N ALA A 199 7.24 -13.19 -14.42
CA ALA A 199 6.27 -13.00 -15.49
C ALA A 199 6.92 -13.07 -16.88
N ARG A 200 8.07 -12.42 -17.07
CA ARG A 200 8.84 -12.47 -18.32
C ARG A 200 9.33 -13.87 -18.66
N GLN A 201 9.78 -14.65 -17.67
CA GLN A 201 10.19 -16.05 -17.89
C GLN A 201 9.04 -16.92 -18.39
N ARG A 202 7.81 -16.70 -17.90
CA ARG A 202 6.62 -17.43 -18.38
C ARG A 202 6.27 -17.09 -19.83
N GLN A 203 6.50 -15.84 -20.27
CA GLN A 203 6.23 -15.37 -21.63
C GLN A 203 7.35 -15.70 -22.64
N GLY A 204 8.58 -15.98 -22.19
CA GLY A 204 9.76 -16.16 -23.03
C GLY A 204 9.65 -17.25 -24.11
N SER A 205 8.74 -18.21 -23.97
CA SER A 205 8.51 -19.28 -24.95
C SER A 205 7.77 -18.82 -26.21
N GLN A 206 7.05 -17.69 -26.18
CA GLN A 206 6.32 -17.16 -27.35
C GLN A 206 7.05 -16.00 -28.06
N ALA A 207 8.13 -15.48 -27.48
CA ALA A 207 8.84 -14.30 -27.98
C ALA A 207 9.70 -14.51 -29.23
N VAL A 208 9.78 -15.75 -29.77
CA VAL A 208 10.64 -16.08 -30.92
C VAL A 208 10.13 -15.46 -32.23
N PHE A 209 8.85 -15.08 -32.30
CA PHE A 209 8.25 -14.44 -33.47
C PHE A 209 7.77 -13.02 -33.15
N THR A 210 8.70 -12.08 -32.99
CA THR A 210 8.37 -10.66 -32.71
C THR A 210 7.64 -10.01 -33.91
N ARG A 211 6.30 -9.96 -33.86
CA ARG A 211 5.44 -9.20 -34.77
C ARG A 211 5.31 -7.72 -34.41
N ASN A 212 5.79 -7.29 -33.24
CA ASN A 212 5.57 -5.95 -32.70
C ASN A 212 6.68 -4.98 -33.14
N ARG A 213 6.79 -4.79 -34.46
CA ARG A 213 7.69 -3.80 -35.09
C ARG A 213 6.86 -2.64 -35.62
N PHE A 214 7.19 -1.43 -35.18
CA PHE A 214 6.44 -0.22 -35.51
C PHE A 214 7.33 0.79 -36.23
N ARG A 215 6.81 1.35 -37.33
CA ARG A 215 7.49 2.41 -38.10
C ARG A 215 6.87 3.73 -37.69
N ILE A 216 7.65 4.62 -37.09
CA ILE A 216 7.12 5.83 -36.46
C ILE A 216 7.78 7.05 -37.08
N ARG A 217 6.99 8.04 -37.51
CA ARG A 217 7.53 9.34 -37.90
C ARG A 217 7.68 10.23 -36.67
N ARG A 218 8.80 10.94 -36.54
CA ARG A 218 9.10 11.76 -35.35
C ARG A 218 8.11 12.91 -35.15
N ASP A 219 7.65 13.49 -36.24
CA ASP A 219 6.71 14.62 -36.29
C ASP A 219 5.24 14.21 -36.06
N HIS A 220 4.92 12.92 -36.22
CA HIS A 220 3.59 12.34 -35.99
C HIS A 220 3.65 11.18 -34.98
N ILE A 221 4.51 11.30 -33.96
CA ILE A 221 4.85 10.19 -33.06
C ILE A 221 3.63 9.63 -32.32
N LEU A 222 2.71 10.51 -31.91
CA LEU A 222 1.54 10.12 -31.12
C LEU A 222 0.49 9.44 -31.99
N GLU A 223 0.21 10.00 -33.17
CA GLU A 223 -0.73 9.45 -34.14
C GLU A 223 -0.26 8.10 -34.68
N ASP A 224 1.01 8.00 -35.09
CA ASP A 224 1.57 6.76 -35.64
C ASP A 224 1.61 5.66 -34.57
N ALA A 225 2.00 5.99 -33.34
CA ALA A 225 1.98 5.04 -32.24
C ALA A 225 0.57 4.59 -31.90
N TYR A 226 -0.40 5.51 -31.80
CA TYR A 226 -1.79 5.16 -31.54
C TYR A 226 -2.37 4.26 -32.62
N ASN A 227 -2.20 4.62 -33.89
CA ASN A 227 -2.75 3.87 -35.02
C ASN A 227 -2.19 2.44 -35.11
N GLN A 228 -0.91 2.25 -34.78
CA GLN A 228 -0.26 0.94 -34.89
C GLN A 228 -0.33 0.11 -33.61
N MET A 229 -0.24 0.73 -32.44
CA MET A 229 -0.10 0.03 -31.16
C MET A 229 -1.43 -0.15 -30.42
N SER A 230 -2.48 0.62 -30.76
CA SER A 230 -3.80 0.50 -30.10
C SER A 230 -4.49 -0.84 -30.33
N GLN A 231 -4.10 -1.59 -31.37
CA GLN A 231 -4.66 -2.90 -31.72
C GLN A 231 -3.94 -4.08 -31.04
N LEU A 232 -2.89 -3.80 -30.25
CA LEU A 232 -2.13 -4.86 -29.57
C LEU A 232 -2.95 -5.47 -28.44
N SER A 233 -2.88 -6.79 -28.30
CA SER A 233 -3.41 -7.49 -27.14
C SER A 233 -2.59 -7.18 -25.87
N GLU A 234 -3.14 -7.46 -24.69
CA GLU A 234 -2.39 -7.31 -23.43
C GLU A 234 -1.09 -8.14 -23.41
N ASP A 235 -1.09 -9.31 -24.03
CA ASP A 235 0.09 -10.17 -24.12
C ASP A 235 1.14 -9.59 -25.09
N ASP A 236 0.69 -9.01 -26.21
CA ASP A 236 1.57 -8.36 -27.18
C ASP A 236 2.22 -7.09 -26.61
N LEU A 237 1.48 -6.32 -25.81
CA LEU A 237 1.99 -5.13 -25.12
C LEU A 237 3.08 -5.47 -24.08
N ARG A 238 3.01 -6.66 -23.48
CA ARG A 238 4.03 -7.16 -22.54
C ARG A 238 5.26 -7.71 -23.26
N GLY A 239 5.14 -8.02 -24.55
CA GLY A 239 6.21 -8.51 -25.40
C GLY A 239 7.29 -7.45 -25.71
N LEU A 240 8.32 -7.89 -26.42
CA LEU A 240 9.37 -6.98 -26.89
C LEU A 240 8.83 -6.09 -28.02
N ILE A 241 8.74 -4.79 -27.77
CA ILE A 241 8.36 -3.77 -28.75
C ILE A 241 9.64 -3.25 -29.43
N ARG A 242 9.63 -3.22 -30.77
CA ARG A 242 10.70 -2.62 -31.56
C ARG A 242 10.15 -1.45 -32.36
N VAL A 243 10.87 -0.34 -32.32
CA VAL A 243 10.51 0.90 -33.02
C VAL A 243 11.60 1.23 -34.03
N THR A 244 11.19 1.64 -35.22
CA THR A 244 12.06 2.19 -36.25
C THR A 244 11.55 3.56 -36.63
N PHE A 245 12.39 4.59 -36.47
CA PHE A 245 12.04 5.92 -36.95
C PHE A 245 12.16 5.99 -38.47
N VAL A 246 11.18 6.65 -39.10
CA VAL A 246 11.16 6.87 -40.55
C VAL A 246 10.94 8.35 -40.85
N ASN A 247 11.55 8.83 -41.92
CA ASN A 247 11.33 10.18 -42.40
C ASN A 247 10.00 10.31 -43.17
N GLU A 248 9.71 11.52 -43.65
CA GLU A 248 8.53 11.87 -44.46
C GLU A 248 8.40 11.04 -45.76
N PHE A 249 9.50 10.50 -46.29
CA PHE A 249 9.50 9.61 -47.46
C PHE A 249 9.40 8.12 -47.09
N GLY A 250 9.21 7.80 -45.80
CA GLY A 250 9.12 6.45 -45.29
C GLY A 250 10.46 5.70 -45.21
N VAL A 251 11.59 6.40 -45.42
CA VAL A 251 12.94 5.83 -45.35
C VAL A 251 13.37 5.73 -43.89
N GLU A 252 13.96 4.59 -43.52
CA GLU A 252 14.44 4.35 -42.16
C GLU A 252 15.58 5.31 -41.80
N GLU A 253 15.46 5.95 -40.65
CA GLU A 253 16.54 6.73 -40.07
C GLU A 253 17.65 5.79 -39.59
N ALA A 254 18.92 6.21 -39.75
CA ALA A 254 20.05 5.42 -39.29
C ALA A 254 20.02 5.26 -37.76
N GLY A 255 19.92 4.02 -37.27
CA GLY A 255 19.95 3.73 -35.84
C GLY A 255 20.20 2.26 -35.56
N ILE A 256 21.00 1.97 -34.52
CA ILE A 256 21.26 0.60 -34.06
C ILE A 256 20.31 0.31 -32.89
N ASP A 257 19.49 -0.73 -33.05
CA ASP A 257 18.49 -1.17 -32.06
C ASP A 257 19.14 -1.94 -30.90
N GLY A 258 19.88 -1.20 -30.05
CA GLY A 258 20.45 -1.67 -28.79
C GLY A 258 19.71 -1.14 -27.56
N GLY A 259 18.45 -0.71 -27.71
CA GLY A 259 17.63 -0.07 -26.66
C GLY A 259 17.64 1.47 -26.68
N GLY A 260 18.56 2.10 -27.42
CA GLY A 260 18.61 3.56 -27.57
C GLY A 260 17.39 4.13 -28.33
N ILE A 261 16.96 3.45 -29.40
CA ILE A 261 15.83 3.89 -30.23
C ILE A 261 14.51 3.79 -29.46
N PHE A 262 14.27 2.68 -28.76
CA PHE A 262 13.07 2.54 -27.95
C PHE A 262 13.03 3.54 -26.80
N LYS A 263 14.19 3.87 -26.19
CA LYS A 263 14.28 4.93 -25.19
C LYS A 263 13.92 6.30 -25.76
N ASP A 264 14.45 6.65 -26.93
CA ASP A 264 14.14 7.91 -27.64
C ASP A 264 12.64 7.99 -28.00
N PHE A 265 12.06 6.89 -28.47
CA PHE A 265 10.62 6.78 -28.67
C PHE A 265 9.82 7.04 -27.38
N MET A 266 10.14 6.35 -26.29
CA MET A 266 9.44 6.51 -25.01
C MET A 266 9.54 7.94 -24.46
N GLU A 267 10.70 8.58 -24.62
CA GLU A 267 10.89 9.97 -24.20
C GLU A 267 10.00 10.92 -25.01
N ASN A 268 10.03 10.82 -26.34
CA ASN A 268 9.29 11.72 -27.22
C ASN A 268 7.77 11.49 -27.16
N ILE A 269 7.31 10.24 -27.10
CA ILE A 269 5.88 9.95 -27.01
C ILE A 269 5.32 10.40 -25.66
N THR A 270 6.08 10.26 -24.56
CA THR A 270 5.66 10.76 -23.24
C THR A 270 5.54 12.28 -23.29
N ARG A 271 6.52 12.98 -23.87
CA ARG A 271 6.48 14.44 -24.04
C ARG A 271 5.27 14.89 -24.85
N ALA A 272 4.99 14.24 -25.99
CA ALA A 272 3.84 14.56 -26.83
C ALA A 272 2.51 14.24 -26.13
N SER A 273 2.42 13.11 -25.42
CA SER A 273 1.18 12.68 -24.75
C SER A 273 0.74 13.63 -23.65
N PHE A 274 1.69 14.27 -22.96
CA PHE A 274 1.41 15.27 -21.92
C PHE A 274 1.39 16.71 -22.44
N ASP A 275 1.52 16.93 -23.75
CA ASP A 275 1.39 18.26 -24.32
C ASP A 275 -0.09 18.69 -24.30
N VAL A 276 -0.33 19.87 -23.71
CA VAL A 276 -1.66 20.47 -23.51
C VAL A 276 -2.39 20.69 -24.83
N GLN A 277 -1.66 20.82 -25.96
CA GLN A 277 -2.23 20.99 -27.29
C GLN A 277 -3.09 19.80 -27.73
N TYR A 278 -2.78 18.58 -27.27
CA TYR A 278 -3.59 17.40 -27.56
C TYR A 278 -4.83 17.27 -26.66
N GLY A 279 -4.93 18.09 -25.61
CA GLY A 279 -6.10 18.13 -24.72
C GLY A 279 -6.32 16.87 -23.89
N LEU A 280 -5.33 15.96 -23.80
CA LEU A 280 -5.41 14.70 -23.05
C LEU A 280 -5.18 14.88 -21.54
N PHE A 281 -4.29 15.80 -21.15
CA PHE A 281 -3.90 16.07 -19.77
C PHE A 281 -3.82 17.58 -19.49
N LYS A 282 -3.97 17.98 -18.21
CA LYS A 282 -3.95 19.37 -17.73
C LYS A 282 -3.29 19.45 -16.35
#